data_AF-A0A530LZ84-F1
#
_entry.id   AF-A0A530LZ84-F1
#
_cell.length_a   1.000
_cell.length_b   1.000
_cell.length_c   1.000
_cell.angle_alpha   90.00
_cell.angle_beta   90.00
_cell.angle_gamma   90.00
#
_symmetry.space_group_name_H-M   'P 1'
#
loop_
_entity.id
_entity.type
_entity.pdbx_description
1 polymer ?
#
loop_
_entity_poly.entity_id
_entity_poly.type
_entity_poly.pdbx_seq_one_letter_code
_entity_poly.pdbx_strand_id
1 'polypeptide(L)'
;TAEYSPSASAMIRKLGFKIAGFTVNGDGGSLLGAKETARRIAAAKDGDVIIAHINQPTHAAGEGVVQGLLALKAKGLTFVRLDDADCVGNQGTTD
;
A
#
# COMPACT_ATOMS: atom_id res chain seq x y z
N THR A 1 -2.07 11.07 -3.85
CA THR A 1 -0.99 10.07 -3.68
C THR A 1 -1.09 9.07 -4.81
N ALA A 2 0.06 8.74 -5.40
CA ALA A 2 0.29 8.07 -6.69
C ALA A 2 -0.33 8.76 -7.90
N GLU A 3 0.56 9.34 -8.72
CA GLU A 3 0.27 9.86 -10.05
C GLU A 3 1.10 9.06 -11.05
N TYR A 4 0.48 8.64 -12.15
CA TYR A 4 1.13 7.82 -13.17
C TYR A 4 1.04 8.51 -14.52
N SER A 5 2.19 8.85 -15.11
CA SER A 5 2.21 9.26 -16.51
C SER A 5 2.37 8.03 -17.40
N PRO A 6 1.66 7.96 -18.55
CA PRO A 6 1.83 6.86 -19.49
C PRO A 6 3.28 6.71 -19.97
N SER A 7 3.97 7.82 -20.24
CA SER A 7 5.35 7.82 -20.73
C SER A 7 6.36 7.31 -19.70
N ALA A 8 6.26 7.73 -18.43
CA ALA A 8 7.13 7.21 -17.38
C ALA A 8 6.83 5.73 -17.10
N SER A 9 5.56 5.35 -17.10
CA SER A 9 5.16 3.95 -16.88
C SER A 9 5.72 3.03 -17.96
N ALA A 10 5.65 3.45 -19.24
CA ALA A 10 6.26 2.72 -20.35
C ALA A 10 7.78 2.63 -20.23
N MET A 11 8.45 3.71 -19.82
CA MET A 11 9.91 3.71 -19.62
C MET A 11 10.34 2.76 -18.49
N ILE A 12 9.66 2.80 -17.34
CA ILE A 12 9.95 1.91 -16.20
C ILE A 12 9.85 0.44 -16.62
N ARG A 13 8.82 0.08 -17.41
CA ARG A 13 8.65 -1.26 -17.95
C ARG A 13 9.76 -1.64 -18.94
N LYS A 14 10.16 -0.72 -19.83
CA LYS A 14 11.29 -0.94 -20.77
C LYS A 14 12.62 -1.19 -20.05
N LEU A 15 12.80 -0.64 -18.85
CA LEU A 15 13.95 -0.90 -17.99
C LEU A 15 13.88 -2.25 -17.24
N GLY A 16 12.81 -3.04 -17.44
CA GLY A 16 12.61 -4.34 -16.81
C GLY A 16 11.98 -4.28 -15.41
N PHE A 17 11.51 -3.11 -14.97
CA PHE A 17 10.86 -2.95 -13.66
C PHE A 17 9.34 -3.12 -13.74
N LYS A 18 8.75 -3.52 -12.62
CA LYS A 18 7.29 -3.57 -12.42
C LYS A 18 6.84 -2.43 -11.51
N ILE A 19 5.65 -1.88 -11.77
CA ILE A 19 5.01 -0.88 -10.92
C ILE A 19 3.95 -1.60 -10.08
N ALA A 20 4.12 -1.59 -8.75
CA ALA A 20 3.22 -2.28 -7.83
C ALA A 20 1.88 -1.54 -7.63
N GLY A 21 1.93 -0.21 -7.50
CA GLY A 21 0.76 0.58 -7.12
C GLY A 21 0.29 0.32 -5.68
N PHE A 22 -0.94 0.72 -5.37
CA PHE A 22 -1.60 0.42 -4.10
C PHE A 22 -3.13 0.42 -4.26
N THR A 23 -3.85 -0.26 -3.37
CA THR A 23 -5.32 -0.26 -3.30
C THR A 23 -5.84 0.44 -2.04
N VAL A 24 -5.04 0.49 -0.97
CA VAL A 24 -5.41 1.13 0.30
C VAL A 24 -4.44 2.25 0.63
N ASN A 25 -4.94 3.49 0.69
CA ASN A 25 -4.22 4.61 1.31
C ASN A 25 -4.45 4.59 2.83
N GLY A 26 -3.51 3.97 3.55
CA GLY A 26 -3.67 3.64 4.96
C GLY A 26 -3.63 4.85 5.89
N ASP A 27 -2.71 5.78 5.65
CA ASP A 27 -2.40 6.87 6.59
C ASP A 27 -2.64 8.29 6.04
N GLY A 28 -3.06 8.38 4.77
CA GLY A 28 -3.32 9.66 4.12
C GLY A 28 -2.08 10.53 3.96
N GLY A 29 -0.87 9.94 3.88
CA GLY A 29 0.37 10.72 3.85
C GLY A 29 0.79 11.23 5.23
N SER A 30 0.61 10.42 6.27
CA SER A 30 0.84 10.77 7.68
C SER A 30 -0.07 11.89 8.26
N LEU A 31 -1.17 12.23 7.58
CA LEU A 31 -2.11 13.27 8.01
C LEU A 31 -3.25 12.75 8.89
N LEU A 32 -3.53 11.44 8.84
CA LEU A 32 -4.62 10.84 9.59
C LEU A 32 -4.23 10.59 11.05
N GLY A 33 -5.19 10.70 11.96
CA GLY A 33 -5.01 10.29 13.36
C GLY A 33 -5.03 8.77 13.52
N ALA A 34 -4.48 8.27 14.64
CA ALA A 34 -4.30 6.84 14.92
C ALA A 34 -5.56 5.98 14.64
N LYS A 35 -6.73 6.40 15.14
CA LYS A 35 -7.99 5.67 15.00
C LYS A 35 -8.41 5.47 13.54
N GLU A 36 -8.30 6.51 12.72
CA GLU A 36 -8.71 6.43 11.32
C GLU A 36 -7.71 5.63 10.50
N THR A 37 -6.41 5.81 10.75
CA THR A 37 -5.36 4.99 10.13
C THR A 37 -5.56 3.50 10.44
N ALA A 38 -5.79 3.15 11.71
CA ALA A 38 -6.04 1.78 12.13
C ALA A 38 -7.28 1.20 11.45
N ARG A 39 -8.38 1.97 11.39
CA ARG A 39 -9.62 1.55 10.74
C ARG A 39 -9.42 1.24 9.26
N ARG A 40 -8.71 2.09 8.52
CA ARG A 40 -8.46 1.91 7.08
C ARG A 40 -7.59 0.69 6.81
N ILE A 41 -6.49 0.56 7.55
CA ILE A 41 -5.58 -0.59 7.40
C ILE A 41 -6.30 -1.89 7.77
N ALA A 42 -7.05 -1.92 8.88
CA ALA A 42 -7.77 -3.12 9.32
C ALA A 42 -8.88 -3.59 8.36
N ALA A 43 -9.28 -2.76 7.39
CA ALA A 43 -10.27 -3.10 6.37
C ALA A 43 -9.66 -3.74 5.11
N ALA A 44 -8.33 -3.80 5.01
CA ALA A 44 -7.64 -4.46 3.90
C ALA A 44 -8.00 -5.94 3.79
N LYS A 45 -7.99 -6.43 2.56
CA LYS A 45 -8.34 -7.80 2.17
C LYS A 45 -7.13 -8.51 1.58
N ASP A 46 -7.27 -9.81 1.34
CA ASP A 46 -6.27 -10.57 0.59
C ASP A 46 -6.00 -9.93 -0.77
N GLY A 47 -4.73 -9.84 -1.15
CA GLY A 47 -4.26 -9.17 -2.36
C GLY A 47 -4.21 -7.62 -2.31
N ASP A 48 -4.68 -6.96 -1.24
CA ASP A 48 -4.55 -5.51 -1.13
C ASP A 48 -3.08 -5.09 -0.90
N VAL A 49 -2.70 -3.98 -1.54
CA VAL A 49 -1.43 -3.30 -1.29
C VAL A 49 -1.71 -2.01 -0.53
N ILE A 50 -1.17 -1.92 0.69
CA ILE A 50 -1.34 -0.77 1.58
C ILE A 50 -0.16 0.18 1.41
N ILE A 51 -0.43 1.44 1.09
CA ILE A 51 0.57 2.51 1.17
C ILE A 51 0.43 3.27 2.50
N ALA A 52 1.55 3.41 3.21
CA ALA A 52 1.66 4.16 4.46
C ALA A 52 3.03 4.85 4.53
N HIS A 53 3.10 5.97 5.26
CA HIS A 53 4.26 6.83 5.33
C HIS A 53 4.77 6.90 6.76
N ILE A 54 6.00 6.42 6.97
CA ILE A 54 6.65 6.37 8.30
C ILE A 54 7.79 7.39 8.41
N ASN A 55 7.84 8.36 7.49
CA ASN A 55 8.84 9.45 7.50
C ASN A 55 8.76 10.29 8.79
N GLN A 56 7.62 10.30 9.48
CA GLN A 56 7.44 10.97 10.77
C GLN A 56 6.86 9.97 11.79
N PRO A 57 7.67 9.05 12.33
CA PRO A 57 7.18 7.92 13.13
C PRO A 57 6.53 8.36 14.47
N THR A 58 6.78 9.59 14.90
CA THR A 58 6.20 10.19 16.12
C THR A 58 4.81 10.77 15.91
N HIS A 59 4.33 10.89 14.66
CA HIS A 59 2.98 11.35 14.37
C HIS A 59 1.95 10.27 14.71
N ALA A 60 0.73 10.71 15.08
CA ALA A 60 -0.35 9.82 15.52
C ALA A 60 -0.69 8.70 14.51
N ALA A 61 -0.44 8.91 13.22
CA ALA A 61 -0.61 7.90 12.19
C ALA A 61 0.23 6.62 12.47
N GLY A 62 1.43 6.76 13.04
CA GLY A 62 2.34 5.64 13.31
C GLY A 62 1.72 4.60 14.26
N GLU A 63 1.09 5.06 15.34
CA GLU A 63 0.36 4.17 16.26
C GLU A 63 -0.80 3.46 15.54
N GLY A 64 -1.53 4.19 14.70
CA GLY A 64 -2.62 3.63 13.90
C GLY A 64 -2.16 2.56 12.91
N VAL A 65 -0.97 2.70 12.32
CA VAL A 65 -0.36 1.68 11.47
C VAL A 65 -0.13 0.40 12.28
N VAL A 66 0.49 0.50 13.45
CA VAL A 66 0.74 -0.66 14.32
C VAL A 66 -0.56 -1.36 14.68
N GLN A 67 -1.57 -0.62 15.15
CA GLN A 67 -2.87 -1.17 15.53
C GLN A 67 -3.57 -1.86 14.34
N GLY A 68 -3.55 -1.24 13.15
CA GLY A 68 -4.14 -1.81 11.94
C GLY A 68 -3.45 -3.11 11.51
N LEU A 69 -2.11 -3.15 11.52
CA LEU A 69 -1.34 -4.35 11.16
C LEU A 69 -1.61 -5.50 12.14
N LEU A 70 -1.66 -5.22 13.44
CA LEU A 70 -1.99 -6.22 14.46
C LEU A 70 -3.41 -6.78 14.26
N ALA A 71 -4.38 -5.93 13.92
CA ALA A 71 -5.74 -6.37 13.63
C ALA A 71 -5.82 -7.29 12.40
N LEU A 72 -5.06 -7.02 11.34
CA LEU A 72 -4.99 -7.91 10.17
C LEU A 72 -4.33 -9.26 10.50
N LYS A 73 -3.24 -9.25 11.29
CA LYS A 73 -2.62 -10.50 11.78
C LYS A 73 -3.56 -11.32 12.64
N ALA A 74 -4.33 -10.68 13.53
CA ALA A 74 -5.33 -11.35 14.35
C ALA A 74 -6.47 -11.98 13.52
N LYS A 75 -6.75 -11.46 12.31
CA LYS A 75 -7.68 -12.05 11.33
C LYS A 75 -7.08 -13.21 10.52
N GLY A 76 -5.79 -13.53 10.73
CA GLY A 76 -5.10 -14.60 10.02
C GLY A 76 -4.45 -14.19 8.69
N LEU A 77 -4.37 -12.89 8.38
CA LEU A 77 -3.66 -12.44 7.19
C LEU A 77 -2.14 -12.53 7.38
N THR A 78 -1.45 -12.90 6.31
CA THR A 78 0.02 -12.91 6.23
C THR A 78 0.47 -11.79 5.30
N PHE A 79 1.50 -11.06 5.72
CA PHE A 79 2.12 -10.05 4.88
C PHE A 79 3.24 -10.70 4.07
N VAL A 80 3.17 -10.51 2.76
CA VAL A 80 4.20 -10.96 1.81
C VAL A 80 4.91 -9.75 1.22
N ARG A 81 6.08 -9.98 0.62
CA ARG A 81 6.73 -8.94 -0.15
C ARG A 81 6.06 -8.82 -1.52
N LEU A 82 6.20 -7.64 -2.14
CA LEU A 82 5.64 -7.39 -3.47
C LEU A 82 6.27 -8.26 -4.56
N ASP A 83 7.52 -8.73 -4.38
CA ASP A 83 8.21 -9.64 -5.27
C ASP A 83 7.83 -11.11 -5.06
N ASP A 84 7.24 -11.45 -3.92
CA ASP A 84 6.69 -12.79 -3.64
C ASP A 84 5.24 -12.94 -4.13
N ALA A 85 4.55 -11.82 -4.40
CA ALA A 85 3.16 -11.80 -4.85
C ALA A 85 3.07 -11.88 -6.37
N ASP A 86 2.26 -12.80 -6.89
CA ASP A 86 1.91 -12.86 -8.32
C ASP A 86 0.95 -11.71 -8.68
N CYS A 87 1.50 -10.52 -8.87
CA CYS A 87 0.73 -9.34 -9.24
C CYS A 87 0.55 -9.27 -10.77
N VAL A 88 -0.67 -9.52 -11.26
CA VAL A 88 -1.08 -9.16 -12.63
C VAL A 88 -1.58 -7.72 -12.62
N GLY A 89 -0.87 -6.81 -13.29
CA GLY A 89 -1.28 -5.40 -13.37
C GLY A 89 -2.61 -5.25 -14.12
N ASN A 90 -3.63 -4.65 -13.50
CA ASN A 90 -5.00 -4.66 -14.05
C ASN A 90 -5.35 -3.51 -15.01
N GLN A 91 -4.45 -2.55 -15.24
CA GLN A 91 -4.80 -1.30 -15.93
C GLN A 91 -4.72 -1.34 -17.46
N GLY A 92 -4.65 -2.53 -18.09
CA GLY A 92 -4.72 -2.63 -19.57
C GLY A 92 -3.67 -1.81 -20.33
N THR A 93 -2.56 -1.45 -19.67
CA THR A 93 -1.38 -0.79 -20.27
C THR A 93 -0.31 -1.81 -20.65
N THR A 94 -0.70 -3.07 -20.72
CA THR A 94 0.12 -4.20 -21.14
C THR A 94 -0.03 -4.38 -22.63
N ASP A 95 0.68 -3.55 -23.38
CA ASP A 95 1.21 -3.80 -24.73
C ASP A 95 2.53 -3.02 -24.85
#